data_AF-T0FT55-F1
#
_entry.id   AF-T0FT55-F1
#
_cell.length_a   1.000
_cell.length_b   1.000
_cell.length_c   1.000
_cell.angle_alpha   90.00
_cell.angle_beta   90.00
_cell.angle_gamma   90.00
#
_symmetry.space_group_name_H-M   'P 1'
#
loop_
_entity.id
_entity.type
_entity.pdbx_description
1 polymer ?
#
loop_
_entity_poly.entity_id
_entity_poly.type
_entity_poly.pdbx_seq_one_letter_code
_entity_poly.pdbx_strand_id
1 'polypeptide(L)'
;MIFTVLRFPKILEKLLQAGLDPNRIYGFKKNVFVNDRWIDGIEEDTFLILCLEDTKEVSINSLQLLLKYGAQTDLAVKRYSLGKEYLYNPHAALENSYYNSSLKRKILTEWMKNKIKRVDALKK
;
A
#
# COMPACT_ATOMS: atom_id res chain seq x y z
N MET A 1 9.19 -11.51 3.19
CA MET A 1 8.52 -11.74 4.49
C MET A 1 7.19 -11.00 4.60
N ILE A 2 7.12 -9.69 4.28
CA ILE A 2 5.88 -8.90 4.42
C ILE A 2 4.74 -9.37 3.47
N PHE A 3 5.04 -9.71 2.21
CA PHE A 3 4.04 -10.31 1.32
C PHE A 3 3.41 -11.59 1.88
N THR A 4 4.17 -12.37 2.65
CA THR A 4 3.63 -13.57 3.30
C THR A 4 2.54 -13.19 4.29
N VAL A 5 2.75 -12.19 5.14
CA VAL A 5 1.74 -11.71 6.11
C VAL A 5 0.46 -11.25 5.39
N LEU A 6 0.61 -10.51 4.29
CA LEU A 6 -0.53 -10.06 3.46
C LEU A 6 -1.30 -11.20 2.80
N ARG A 7 -0.70 -12.38 2.65
CA ARG A 7 -1.36 -13.58 2.13
C ARG A 7 -2.00 -14.46 3.19
N PHE A 8 -1.88 -14.10 4.47
CA PHE A 8 -2.54 -14.77 5.59
C PHE A 8 -3.38 -13.75 6.37
N PRO A 9 -4.59 -13.39 5.88
CA PRO A 9 -5.42 -12.33 6.48
C PRO A 9 -5.74 -12.57 7.96
N LYS A 10 -5.88 -13.84 8.39
CA LYS A 10 -6.08 -14.18 9.81
C LYS A 10 -4.89 -13.80 10.71
N ILE A 11 -3.66 -13.94 10.19
CA ILE A 11 -2.46 -13.54 10.92
C ILE A 11 -2.36 -12.02 10.93
N LEU A 12 -2.56 -11.38 9.77
CA LEU A 12 -2.58 -9.93 9.67
C LEU A 12 -3.59 -9.30 10.64
N GLU A 13 -4.82 -9.82 10.71
CA GLU A 13 -5.85 -9.31 11.63
C GLU A 13 -5.40 -9.41 13.10
N LYS A 14 -4.83 -10.55 13.51
CA LYS A 14 -4.30 -10.69 14.88
C LYS A 14 -3.18 -9.70 15.17
N LEU A 15 -2.30 -9.43 14.20
CA LEU A 15 -1.23 -8.45 14.37
C LEU A 15 -1.79 -7.02 14.48
N LEU A 16 -2.75 -6.65 13.63
CA LEU A 16 -3.43 -5.35 13.70
C LEU A 16 -4.14 -5.17 15.05
N GLN A 17 -4.80 -6.21 15.56
CA GLN A 17 -5.42 -6.21 16.90
C GLN A 17 -4.39 -6.09 18.03
N ALA A 18 -3.18 -6.63 17.84
CA ALA A 18 -2.07 -6.52 18.78
C ALA A 18 -1.30 -5.19 18.70
N GLY A 19 -1.76 -4.23 17.89
CA GLY A 19 -1.17 -2.90 17.79
C GLY A 19 -0.17 -2.72 16.64
N LEU A 20 -0.13 -3.64 15.66
CA LEU A 20 0.57 -3.39 14.41
C LEU A 20 -0.03 -2.15 13.72
N ASP A 21 0.78 -1.14 13.48
CA ASP A 21 0.37 0.05 12.75
C ASP A 21 0.17 -0.28 11.25
N PRO A 22 -1.06 -0.16 10.70
CA PRO A 22 -1.31 -0.40 9.28
C PRO A 22 -0.63 0.61 8.35
N ASN A 23 -0.19 1.76 8.88
CA ASN A 23 0.48 2.84 8.16
C ASN A 23 2.01 2.80 8.32
N ARG A 24 2.54 1.73 8.92
CA ARG A 24 3.98 1.58 9.09
C ARG A 24 4.72 1.63 7.76
N ILE A 25 5.72 2.50 7.70
CA ILE A 25 6.65 2.62 6.58
C ILE A 25 7.81 1.63 6.78
N TYR A 26 8.08 0.82 5.76
CA TYR A 26 9.15 -0.16 5.72
C TYR A 26 10.21 0.28 4.72
N GLY A 27 11.44 0.48 5.18
CA GLY A 27 12.59 0.76 4.32
C GLY A 27 13.29 -0.52 3.85
N PHE A 28 13.60 -0.60 2.57
CA PHE A 28 14.34 -1.69 1.93
C PHE A 28 15.48 -1.12 1.11
N LYS A 29 16.66 -1.74 1.22
CA LYS A 29 17.81 -1.37 0.39
C LYS A 29 17.53 -1.73 -1.06
N LYS A 30 17.85 -0.83 -1.98
CA LYS A 30 17.78 -1.03 -3.42
C LYS A 30 19.00 -0.44 -4.10
N ASN A 31 19.56 -1.17 -5.05
CA ASN A 31 20.59 -0.63 -5.92
C ASN A 31 19.92 0.29 -6.94
N VAL A 32 20.34 1.56 -6.95
CA VAL A 32 19.81 2.58 -7.85
C VAL A 32 20.91 2.98 -8.83
N PHE A 33 20.59 3.05 -10.12
CA PHE A 33 21.52 3.49 -11.15
C PHE A 33 21.39 5.00 -11.39
N VAL A 34 22.44 5.76 -11.08
CA VAL A 34 22.50 7.23 -11.20
C VAL A 34 23.83 7.60 -11.85
N ASN A 35 23.80 8.37 -12.94
CA ASN A 35 25.01 8.90 -13.60
C ASN A 35 26.09 7.82 -13.82
N ASP A 36 25.71 6.70 -14.43
CA ASP A 36 26.59 5.56 -14.72
C ASP A 36 27.20 4.86 -13.49
N ARG A 37 26.61 5.04 -12.31
CA ARG A 37 27.05 4.40 -11.06
C ARG A 37 25.87 3.79 -10.31
N TRP A 38 26.11 2.62 -9.71
CA TRP A 38 25.19 2.03 -8.75
C TRP A 38 25.42 2.62 -7.36
N ILE A 39 24.35 3.08 -6.72
CA ILE A 39 24.37 3.59 -5.35
C ILE A 39 23.34 2.84 -4.50
N ASP A 40 23.58 2.81 -3.19
CA ASP A 40 22.62 2.30 -2.21
C ASP A 40 21.49 3.33 -2.03
N GLY A 41 20.31 3.02 -2.54
CA GLY A 41 19.07 3.72 -2.23
C GLY A 41 18.25 2.98 -1.17
N ILE A 42 17.35 3.70 -0.51
CA ILE A 42 16.34 3.12 0.37
C ILE A 42 14.98 3.39 -0.25
N GLU A 43 14.29 2.34 -0.68
CA GLU A 43 12.87 2.44 -1.03
C GLU A 43 12.02 2.18 0.20
N GLU A 44 10.91 2.90 0.26
CA GLU A 44 9.93 2.80 1.30
C GLU A 44 8.66 2.15 0.76
N ASP A 45 7.96 1.46 1.66
CA ASP A 45 6.69 0.83 1.34
C ASP A 45 5.76 0.77 2.55
N THR A 46 4.47 0.62 2.27
CA THR A 46 3.44 0.40 3.30
C THR A 46 2.72 -0.92 3.06
N PHE A 47 2.05 -1.44 4.08
CA PHE A 47 1.20 -2.62 3.90
C PHE A 47 0.15 -2.41 2.80
N LEU A 48 -0.43 -1.21 2.69
CA LEU A 48 -1.45 -0.95 1.69
C LEU A 48 -0.87 -1.01 0.28
N ILE A 49 0.26 -0.35 0.01
CA ILE A 49 0.90 -0.37 -1.31
C ILE A 49 1.29 -1.80 -1.69
N LEU A 50 1.99 -2.52 -0.81
CA LEU A 50 2.37 -3.91 -1.03
C LEU A 50 1.14 -4.82 -1.23
N CYS A 51 0.05 -4.55 -0.51
CA CYS A 51 -1.19 -5.30 -0.67
C CYS A 51 -1.86 -5.02 -2.01
N LEU A 52 -1.73 -3.82 -2.58
CA LEU A 52 -2.26 -3.51 -3.91
C LEU A 52 -1.41 -4.15 -5.01
N GLU A 53 -0.09 -4.16 -4.84
CA GLU A 53 0.87 -4.76 -5.78
C GLU A 53 0.85 -6.31 -5.76
N ASP A 54 0.39 -6.96 -4.69
CA ASP A 54 0.36 -8.44 -4.67
C ASP A 54 -0.67 -9.01 -5.67
N THR A 55 -0.24 -9.72 -6.71
CA THR A 55 -1.16 -10.28 -7.71
C THR A 55 -2.05 -11.42 -7.20
N LYS A 56 -1.81 -11.93 -5.98
CA LYS A 56 -2.58 -13.04 -5.41
C LYS A 56 -3.92 -12.58 -4.83
N GLU A 57 -5.01 -13.25 -5.18
CA GLU A 57 -6.37 -12.92 -4.70
C GLU A 57 -6.53 -13.00 -3.18
N VAL A 58 -5.76 -13.85 -2.49
CA VAL A 58 -5.80 -13.97 -1.03
C VAL A 58 -5.48 -12.64 -0.30
N SER A 59 -4.78 -11.72 -0.96
CA SER A 59 -4.51 -10.37 -0.45
C SER A 59 -5.73 -9.45 -0.46
N ILE A 60 -6.85 -9.82 -1.10
CA ILE A 60 -8.08 -9.02 -1.14
C ILE A 60 -8.72 -8.90 0.25
N ASN A 61 -8.72 -10.00 1.02
CA ASN A 61 -9.19 -9.97 2.40
C ASN A 61 -8.27 -9.10 3.28
N SER A 62 -6.97 -9.12 3.01
CA SER A 62 -6.00 -8.27 3.69
C SER A 62 -6.20 -6.79 3.35
N LEU A 63 -6.55 -6.46 2.11
CA LEU A 63 -6.93 -5.09 1.72
C LEU A 63 -8.10 -4.58 2.56
N GLN A 64 -9.17 -5.36 2.69
CA GLN A 64 -10.33 -4.99 3.49
C GLN A 64 -9.97 -4.80 4.97
N LEU A 65 -9.12 -5.66 5.53
CA LEU A 65 -8.62 -5.54 6.90
C LEU A 65 -7.78 -4.25 7.06
N LEU A 66 -6.81 -4.00 6.20
CA LEU A 66 -5.99 -2.78 6.28
C LEU A 66 -6.86 -1.52 6.28
N LEU A 67 -7.85 -1.45 5.39
CA LEU A 67 -8.79 -0.33 5.34
C LEU A 67 -9.63 -0.21 6.62
N LYS A 68 -10.16 -1.33 7.13
CA LYS A 68 -10.91 -1.39 8.39
C LYS A 68 -10.11 -0.87 9.58
N TYR A 69 -8.82 -1.19 9.65
CA TYR A 69 -7.93 -0.78 10.75
C TYR A 69 -7.28 0.60 10.53
N GLY A 70 -7.64 1.33 9.46
CA GLY A 70 -7.24 2.73 9.28
C GLY A 70 -6.00 2.96 8.42
N ALA A 71 -5.70 2.04 7.48
CA ALA A 71 -4.71 2.30 6.44
C ALA A 71 -5.08 3.56 5.63
N GLN A 72 -4.11 4.46 5.48
CA GLN A 72 -4.23 5.71 4.76
C GLN A 72 -4.11 5.48 3.26
N THR A 73 -5.14 5.87 2.51
CA THR A 73 -5.24 5.66 1.05
C THR A 73 -4.45 6.67 0.23
N ASP A 74 -3.88 7.67 0.90
CA ASP A 74 -3.11 8.80 0.38
C ASP A 74 -1.67 8.83 0.90
N LEU A 75 -1.27 7.89 1.77
CA LEU A 75 0.08 7.83 2.32
C LEU A 75 1.10 7.48 1.25
N ALA A 76 1.89 8.48 0.85
CA ALA A 76 2.97 8.32 -0.11
C ALA A 76 4.29 7.89 0.56
N VAL A 77 5.10 7.15 -0.18
CA VAL A 77 6.41 6.61 0.23
C VAL A 77 7.48 6.96 -0.81
N LYS A 78 8.74 7.02 -0.39
CA LYS A 78 9.85 7.31 -1.31
C LYS A 78 10.25 6.07 -2.11
N ARG A 79 10.27 6.17 -3.42
CA ARG A 79 10.80 5.14 -4.34
C ARG A 79 11.75 5.75 -5.37
N TYR A 80 12.47 4.90 -6.10
CA TYR A 80 13.44 5.33 -7.11
C TYR A 80 13.08 4.81 -8.50
N SER A 81 13.13 5.69 -9.50
CA SER A 81 12.98 5.34 -10.91
C SER A 81 13.98 6.15 -11.73
N LEU A 82 14.71 5.49 -12.62
CA LEU A 82 15.72 6.12 -13.49
C LEU A 82 16.70 7.02 -12.70
N GLY A 83 17.10 6.58 -11.52
CA GLY A 83 18.04 7.30 -10.67
C GLY A 83 17.47 8.50 -9.91
N LYS A 84 16.16 8.73 -9.96
CA LYS A 84 15.49 9.85 -9.29
C LYS A 84 14.52 9.34 -8.22
N GLU A 85 14.59 9.97 -7.05
CA GLU A 85 13.58 9.78 -5.99
C GLU A 85 12.24 10.37 -6.46
N TYR A 86 11.15 9.66 -6.20
CA TYR A 86 9.79 10.13 -6.41
C TYR A 86 8.86 9.61 -5.32
N LEU A 87 7.73 10.28 -5.14
CA LEU A 87 6.69 9.84 -4.21
C LEU A 87 5.76 8.85 -4.90
N TYR A 88 5.65 7.65 -4.33
CA TYR A 88 4.75 6.60 -4.77
C TYR A 88 3.61 6.43 -3.77
N ASN A 89 2.38 6.33 -4.26
CA ASN A 89 1.19 6.28 -3.40
C ASN A 89 0.25 5.12 -3.79
N PRO A 90 -0.75 4.79 -2.96
CA PRO A 90 -1.70 3.70 -3.25
C PRO A 90 -2.47 3.86 -4.57
N HIS A 91 -2.69 5.10 -5.04
CA HIS A 91 -3.35 5.32 -6.34
C HIS A 91 -2.45 4.91 -7.50
N ALA A 92 -1.17 5.29 -7.45
CA ALA A 92 -0.18 4.86 -8.45
C ALA A 92 -0.01 3.33 -8.48
N ALA A 93 -0.18 2.65 -7.33
CA ALA A 93 -0.21 1.19 -7.26
C ALA A 93 -1.43 0.56 -7.97
N LEU A 94 -2.59 1.21 -7.93
CA LEU A 94 -3.79 0.76 -8.63
C LEU A 94 -3.74 0.96 -10.15
N GLU A 95 -3.05 2.00 -10.61
CA GLU A 95 -2.93 2.35 -12.02
C GLU A 95 -1.83 1.55 -12.73
N ASN A 96 -0.94 0.92 -11.97
CA ASN A 96 0.10 0.07 -12.53
C ASN A 96 -0.50 -1.18 -13.20
N SER A 97 -0.34 -1.27 -14.51
CA SER A 97 -0.89 -2.36 -15.34
C SER A 97 -0.35 -3.74 -14.96
N TYR A 98 0.85 -3.80 -14.38
CA TYR A 98 1.49 -5.06 -14.00
C TYR A 98 0.81 -5.75 -12.80
N TYR A 99 0.18 -4.97 -11.91
CA TYR A 99 -0.45 -5.47 -10.68
C TYR A 99 -1.98 -5.39 -10.70
N ASN A 100 -2.56 -5.10 -11.87
CA ASN A 100 -3.95 -4.67 -12.02
C ASN A 100 -4.96 -5.74 -11.56
N SER A 101 -5.44 -5.60 -10.32
CA SER A 101 -6.61 -6.32 -9.82
C SER A 101 -7.84 -5.42 -9.85
N SER A 102 -8.77 -5.71 -10.76
CA SER A 102 -10.04 -4.97 -10.91
C SER A 102 -10.83 -4.92 -9.60
N LEU A 103 -10.82 -6.02 -8.83
CA LEU A 103 -11.53 -6.11 -7.56
C LEU A 103 -10.91 -5.23 -6.46
N LYS A 104 -9.58 -5.21 -6.33
CA LYS A 104 -8.92 -4.30 -5.38
C LYS A 104 -9.16 -2.84 -5.69
N ARG A 105 -9.11 -2.48 -6.98
CA ARG A 105 -9.44 -1.13 -7.46
C ARG A 105 -10.86 -0.75 -7.07
N LYS A 106 -11.83 -1.66 -7.30
CA LYS A 106 -13.23 -1.45 -6.91
C LYS A 106 -13.36 -1.21 -5.41
N ILE A 107 -12.80 -2.10 -4.58
CA ILE A 107 -12.85 -2.00 -3.11
C ILE A 107 -12.28 -0.67 -2.61
N LEU A 108 -11.08 -0.29 -3.07
CA LEU A 108 -10.45 0.95 -2.61
C LEU A 108 -11.24 2.18 -3.04
N THR A 109 -11.73 2.20 -4.29
CA THR A 109 -12.54 3.30 -4.84
C THR A 109 -13.85 3.48 -4.08
N GLU A 110 -14.55 2.38 -3.79
CA GLU A 110 -15.79 2.40 -3.01
C GLU A 110 -15.53 2.87 -1.57
N TRP A 111 -14.45 2.40 -0.95
CA TRP A 111 -14.05 2.82 0.39
C TRP A 111 -13.82 4.33 0.47
N MET A 112 -13.07 4.89 -0.48
CA MET A 112 -12.77 6.34 -0.52
C MET A 112 -14.04 7.16 -0.74
N LYS A 113 -14.92 6.76 -1.66
CA LYS A 113 -16.22 7.42 -1.88
C LYS A 113 -17.06 7.45 -0.60
N ASN A 114 -17.09 6.35 0.15
CA ASN A 114 -17.83 6.26 1.40
C ASN A 114 -17.20 7.11 2.52
N LYS A 115 -15.86 7.20 2.57
CA LYS A 115 -15.14 8.06 3.51
C LYS A 115 -15.48 9.54 3.29
N ILE A 116 -15.48 10.00 2.02
CA ILE A 116 -15.83 11.39 1.66
C ILE A 116 -17.26 11.72 2.11
N LYS A 117 -18.24 10.88 1.76
CA LYS A 117 -19.64 11.07 2.17
C LYS A 117 -19.81 11.21 3.69
N ARG A 118 -19.07 10.42 4.48
CA ARG A 118 -19.10 10.51 5.95
C ARG A 118 -18.53 11.83 6.47
N VAL A 119 -17.42 12.30 5.89
CA VAL A 119 -16.81 13.59 6.25
C VAL A 119 -17.76 14.75 5.93
N ASP A 120 -18.42 14.71 4.78
CA ASP A 120 -19.38 15.76 4.39
C ASP A 120 -20.65 15.76 5.26
N ALA A 121 -21.09 14.59 5.72
CA ALA A 121 -22.24 14.46 6.63
C ALA A 121 -21.95 15.01 8.04
N LEU A 122 -20.69 14.96 8.49
CA LEU A 122 -20.28 15.49 9.80
C LEU A 122 -20.07 17.02 9.81
N LYS A 123 -20.10 17.66 8.64
CA LYS A 123 -19.94 19.11 8.48
C LYS A 123 -21.27 19.87 8.38
N LYS A 124 -22.41 19.18 8.46
CA LYS A 124 -23.77 19.75 8.52
C LYS A 124 -24.30 19.70 9.94
#